data_AF-A0A9W6T1N2-F1
#
_entry.id   AF-A0A9W6T1N2-F1
#
_cell.length_a   1.000
_cell.length_b   1.000
_cell.length_c   1.000
_cell.angle_alpha   90.00
_cell.angle_beta   90.00
_cell.angle_gamma   90.00
#
_symmetry.space_group_name_H-M   'P 1'
#
loop_
_entity.id
_entity.type
_entity.pdbx_description
1 polymer ?
#
loop_
_entity_poly.entity_id
_entity_poly.type
_entity_poly.pdbx_seq_one_letter_code
_entity_poly.pdbx_strand_id
1 'polypeptide(L)'
;MLLETFQSSSLGIYELAIRYKQLNEEIDSKGASNIDNDTLKLLFEEFVDISLWGNATDLSLLANASLEDIKSVQGKEARLKSAKNILCNDLPEAWNHLLSIDDISKRRVDFVLDNAGFEFYTDLILSLFLLDSNLVSEVVFHCKTRPWMVSDTMVKDYQLFIEYMTDKSFFKEHHEELNFVVEKVENYRKLGKFKLVDSEFWTCDLDYWNINKNETKYGGAELYDYFQDSSLVIVKGDLNYRKLTGDRHWPRDTPFKVAIDGLSSSNINILALRTCKADVCAGLPKGKDEELIEYWKSLGNEIGELWCSSGKWAVISFSNGKN
;
A
#
# COMPACT_ATOMS: atom_id res chain seq x y z
N MET A 1 12.77 2.90 19.04
CA MET A 1 12.17 1.82 18.21
C MET A 1 11.94 2.29 16.79
N LEU A 2 10.94 3.15 16.48
CA LEU A 2 10.68 3.61 15.10
C LEU A 2 11.91 4.27 14.41
N LEU A 3 12.64 5.11 15.13
CA LEU A 3 13.87 5.78 14.64
C LEU A 3 14.94 4.77 14.19
N GLU A 4 15.30 3.83 15.07
CA GLU A 4 16.34 2.84 14.81
C GLU A 4 15.95 1.89 13.67
N THR A 5 14.67 1.50 13.62
CA THR A 5 14.15 0.69 12.52
C THR A 5 14.24 1.44 11.20
N PHE A 6 13.86 2.72 11.15
CA PHE A 6 13.96 3.52 9.93
C PHE A 6 15.42 3.72 9.48
N GLN A 7 16.33 4.00 10.43
CA GLN A 7 17.75 4.13 10.12
C GLN A 7 18.36 2.80 9.62
N SER A 8 17.93 1.67 10.16
CA SER A 8 18.38 0.35 9.73
C SER A 8 17.97 0.00 8.29
N SER A 9 16.97 0.69 7.74
CA SER A 9 16.51 0.56 6.35
C SER A 9 17.24 1.48 5.36
N SER A 10 18.32 2.16 5.78
CA SER A 10 19.02 3.18 4.97
C SER A 10 19.33 2.74 3.55
N LEU A 11 19.85 1.53 3.33
CA LEU A 11 20.15 1.02 2.00
C LEU A 11 18.92 1.00 1.08
N GLY A 12 17.79 0.43 1.57
CA GLY A 12 16.56 0.42 0.80
C GLY A 12 16.00 1.82 0.55
N ILE A 13 16.20 2.74 1.50
CA ILE A 13 15.77 4.13 1.39
C ILE A 13 16.52 4.82 0.25
N TYR A 14 17.84 4.66 0.23
CA TYR A 14 18.72 5.24 -0.79
C TYR A 14 18.39 4.68 -2.18
N GLU A 15 18.32 3.36 -2.33
CA GLU A 15 18.02 2.72 -3.62
C GLU A 15 16.68 3.21 -4.18
N LEU A 16 15.62 3.28 -3.34
CA LEU A 16 14.32 3.74 -3.80
C LEU A 16 14.30 5.25 -4.09
N ALA A 17 15.12 6.07 -3.40
CA ALA A 17 15.25 7.50 -3.69
C ALA A 17 15.94 7.75 -5.04
N ILE A 18 17.06 7.04 -5.29
CA ILE A 18 17.80 7.08 -6.56
C ILE A 18 16.86 6.69 -7.69
N ARG A 19 16.20 5.55 -7.53
CA ARG A 19 15.24 5.03 -8.50
C ARG A 19 14.10 6.00 -8.77
N TYR A 20 13.48 6.55 -7.72
CA TYR A 20 12.39 7.51 -7.88
C TYR A 20 12.82 8.76 -8.64
N LYS A 21 13.98 9.33 -8.30
CA LYS A 21 14.51 10.51 -8.98
C LYS A 21 14.74 10.24 -10.47
N GLN A 22 15.42 9.14 -10.80
CA GLN A 22 15.69 8.75 -12.19
C GLN A 22 14.38 8.55 -12.97
N LEU A 23 13.42 7.83 -12.39
CA LEU A 23 12.11 7.64 -13.00
C LEU A 23 11.37 8.96 -13.21
N ASN A 24 11.40 9.88 -12.24
CA ASN A 24 10.73 11.18 -12.40
C ASN A 24 11.38 12.02 -13.49
N GLU A 25 12.71 12.06 -13.60
CA GLU A 25 13.42 12.74 -14.68
C GLU A 25 13.07 12.16 -16.06
N GLU A 26 12.90 10.84 -16.16
CA GLU A 26 12.40 10.19 -17.37
C GLU A 26 10.95 10.54 -17.71
N ILE A 27 10.07 10.56 -16.70
CA ILE A 27 8.66 10.95 -16.87
C ILE A 27 8.57 12.41 -17.33
N ASP A 28 9.34 13.31 -16.72
CA ASP A 28 9.35 14.73 -17.04
C ASP A 28 9.91 14.99 -18.45
N SER A 29 10.98 14.29 -18.83
CA SER A 29 11.61 14.43 -20.15
C SER A 29 10.76 13.87 -21.30
N LYS A 30 10.10 12.72 -21.10
CA LYS A 30 9.18 12.12 -22.09
C LYS A 30 7.81 12.82 -22.09
N GLY A 31 7.39 13.36 -20.95
CA GLY A 31 6.03 13.81 -20.68
C GLY A 31 5.13 12.64 -20.29
N ALA A 32 4.49 12.72 -19.13
CA ALA A 32 3.65 11.64 -18.57
C ALA A 32 2.61 11.08 -19.56
N SER A 33 1.97 11.94 -20.36
CA SER A 33 0.96 11.54 -21.36
C SER A 33 1.51 10.71 -22.53
N ASN A 34 2.83 10.65 -22.71
CA ASN A 34 3.50 9.92 -23.78
C ASN A 34 4.00 8.53 -23.33
N ILE A 35 3.86 8.19 -22.04
CA ILE A 35 4.24 6.87 -21.53
C ILE A 35 3.07 5.91 -21.80
N ASP A 36 3.37 4.76 -22.40
CA ASP A 36 2.33 3.79 -22.72
C ASP A 36 1.74 3.14 -21.46
N ASN A 37 0.45 2.80 -21.52
CA ASN A 37 -0.28 2.22 -20.40
C ASN A 37 0.29 0.90 -19.90
N ASP A 38 0.92 0.09 -20.78
CA ASP A 38 1.53 -1.17 -20.35
C ASP A 38 2.76 -0.91 -19.47
N THR A 39 3.59 0.07 -19.83
CA THR A 39 4.70 0.54 -18.97
C THR A 39 4.20 1.06 -17.64
N LEU A 40 3.18 1.93 -17.64
CA LEU A 40 2.60 2.48 -16.41
C LEU A 40 2.01 1.38 -15.52
N LYS A 41 1.38 0.36 -16.13
CA LYS A 41 0.86 -0.80 -15.40
C LYS A 41 1.97 -1.60 -14.74
N LEU A 42 3.07 -1.88 -15.44
CA LEU A 42 4.20 -2.61 -14.87
C LEU A 42 4.86 -1.85 -13.70
N LEU A 43 4.98 -0.53 -13.82
CA LEU A 43 5.47 0.32 -12.73
C LEU A 43 4.50 0.32 -11.55
N PHE A 44 3.20 0.43 -11.81
CA PHE A 44 2.17 0.35 -10.78
C PHE A 44 2.23 -0.97 -10.02
N GLU A 45 2.32 -2.09 -10.74
CA GLU A 45 2.50 -3.43 -10.14
C GLU A 45 3.73 -3.48 -9.23
N GLU A 46 4.86 -2.94 -9.68
CA GLU A 46 6.10 -2.99 -8.90
C GLU A 46 6.08 -2.06 -7.68
N PHE A 47 5.57 -0.82 -7.80
CA PHE A 47 5.44 0.07 -6.66
C PHE A 47 4.40 -0.42 -5.64
N VAL A 48 3.35 -1.11 -6.09
CA VAL A 48 2.40 -1.77 -5.19
C VAL A 48 3.05 -2.95 -4.47
N ASP A 49 3.87 -3.77 -5.14
CA ASP A 49 4.64 -4.83 -4.50
C ASP A 49 5.61 -4.27 -3.43
N ILE A 50 6.32 -3.18 -3.75
CA ILE A 50 7.22 -2.50 -2.81
C ILE A 50 6.43 -1.96 -1.60
N SER A 51 5.26 -1.34 -1.83
CA SER A 51 4.35 -0.86 -0.76
C SER A 51 3.76 -2.01 0.08
N LEU A 52 3.44 -3.15 -0.54
CA LEU A 52 2.88 -4.33 0.12
C LEU A 52 3.87 -4.98 1.09
N TRP A 53 5.12 -5.16 0.64
CA TRP A 53 6.14 -5.84 1.42
C TRP A 53 6.84 -4.89 2.40
N GLY A 54 6.89 -3.59 2.13
CA GLY A 54 7.53 -2.59 2.98
C GLY A 54 8.97 -3.03 3.31
N ASN A 55 9.30 -3.15 4.59
CA ASN A 55 10.64 -3.55 5.04
C ASN A 55 11.04 -4.97 4.62
N ALA A 56 10.09 -5.81 4.21
CA ALA A 56 10.34 -7.15 3.69
C ALA A 56 10.58 -7.18 2.17
N THR A 57 10.60 -6.01 1.51
CA THR A 57 10.86 -5.89 0.06
C THR A 57 12.25 -6.44 -0.28
N ASP A 58 12.31 -7.28 -1.32
CA ASP A 58 13.57 -7.77 -1.86
C ASP A 58 14.29 -6.62 -2.59
N LEU A 59 15.54 -6.32 -2.20
CA LEU A 59 16.34 -5.26 -2.81
C LEU A 59 16.51 -5.41 -4.34
N SER A 60 16.37 -6.63 -4.88
CA SER A 60 16.37 -6.84 -6.34
C SER A 60 15.21 -6.16 -7.06
N LEU A 61 14.08 -5.90 -6.39
CA LEU A 61 13.00 -5.05 -6.92
C LEU A 61 13.40 -3.58 -6.97
N LEU A 62 14.29 -3.13 -6.09
CA LEU A 62 14.73 -1.73 -6.03
C LEU A 62 15.80 -1.41 -7.08
N ALA A 63 16.49 -2.44 -7.60
CA ALA A 63 17.58 -2.29 -8.57
C ALA A 63 17.13 -1.91 -10.01
N ASN A 64 15.83 -1.99 -10.34
CA ASN A 64 15.31 -1.62 -11.65
C ASN A 64 15.05 -0.11 -11.72
N ALA A 65 16.00 0.68 -12.21
CA ALA A 65 15.95 2.12 -12.02
C ALA A 65 15.28 2.90 -13.19
N SER A 66 15.27 2.36 -14.41
CA SER A 66 14.76 3.05 -15.61
C SER A 66 13.43 2.50 -16.16
N LEU A 67 12.77 3.27 -17.04
CA LEU A 67 11.58 2.82 -17.78
C LEU A 67 11.89 1.68 -18.76
N GLU A 68 13.13 1.49 -19.17
CA GLU A 68 13.53 0.37 -20.03
C GLU A 68 13.77 -0.90 -19.19
N ASP A 69 14.37 -0.75 -18.01
CA ASP A 69 14.66 -1.85 -17.10
C ASP A 69 13.39 -2.56 -16.62
N ILE A 70 12.27 -1.84 -16.48
CA ILE A 70 10.98 -2.44 -16.11
C ILE A 70 10.53 -3.54 -17.10
N LYS A 71 10.87 -3.38 -18.39
CA LYS A 71 10.55 -4.32 -19.47
C LYS A 71 11.64 -5.37 -19.68
N SER A 72 12.78 -5.26 -18.98
CA SER A 72 13.88 -6.22 -19.06
C SER A 72 13.51 -7.59 -18.51
N VAL A 73 14.32 -8.60 -18.85
CA VAL A 73 14.19 -9.96 -18.32
C VAL A 73 14.42 -9.96 -16.81
N GLN A 74 15.41 -9.21 -16.33
CA GLN A 74 15.76 -9.08 -14.93
C GLN A 74 14.60 -8.49 -14.11
N GLY A 75 14.00 -7.41 -14.63
CA GLY A 75 12.84 -6.79 -13.99
C GLY A 75 11.64 -7.72 -13.92
N LYS A 76 11.40 -8.50 -14.99
CA LYS A 76 10.35 -9.54 -15.00
C LYS A 76 10.63 -10.64 -13.97
N GLU A 77 11.86 -11.12 -13.85
CA GLU A 77 12.24 -12.15 -12.88
C GLU A 77 12.08 -11.68 -11.43
N ALA A 78 12.47 -10.44 -11.13
CA ALA A 78 12.29 -9.85 -9.80
C ALA A 78 10.81 -9.77 -9.42
N ARG A 79 9.94 -9.31 -10.33
CA ARG A 79 8.48 -9.27 -10.10
C ARG A 79 7.88 -10.67 -9.92
N LEU A 80 8.30 -11.65 -10.73
CA LEU A 80 7.83 -13.04 -10.58
C LEU A 80 8.24 -13.65 -9.22
N LYS A 81 9.43 -13.31 -8.73
CA LYS A 81 9.92 -13.75 -7.42
C LYS A 81 9.09 -13.13 -6.29
N SER A 82 8.79 -11.84 -6.37
CA SER A 82 7.89 -11.13 -5.44
C SER A 82 6.49 -11.74 -5.42
N ALA A 83 5.92 -11.92 -6.61
CA ALA A 83 4.57 -12.44 -6.80
C ALA A 83 4.39 -13.88 -6.28
N LYS A 84 5.46 -14.67 -6.17
CA LYS A 84 5.39 -16.07 -5.71
C LYS A 84 4.76 -16.22 -4.32
N ASN A 85 4.95 -15.23 -3.45
CA ASN A 85 4.41 -15.23 -2.09
C ASN A 85 3.09 -14.46 -1.96
N ILE A 86 2.57 -13.91 -3.05
CA ILE A 86 1.26 -13.26 -3.12
C ILE A 86 0.22 -14.32 -3.51
N LEU A 87 -0.59 -14.74 -2.54
CA LEU A 87 -1.49 -15.89 -2.66
C LEU A 87 -2.76 -15.59 -3.45
N CYS A 88 -3.17 -14.33 -3.47
CA CYS A 88 -4.31 -13.79 -4.21
C CYS A 88 -3.89 -12.44 -4.75
N ASN A 89 -4.17 -12.17 -6.02
CA ASN A 89 -3.72 -10.94 -6.66
C ASN A 89 -4.80 -10.33 -7.56
N ASP A 90 -5.64 -9.49 -6.96
CA ASP A 90 -6.67 -8.74 -7.66
C ASP A 90 -6.17 -7.37 -8.18
N LEU A 91 -4.85 -7.13 -8.16
CA LEU A 91 -4.27 -5.88 -8.62
C LEU A 91 -4.64 -5.50 -10.06
N PRO A 92 -4.72 -6.45 -11.02
CA PRO A 92 -5.18 -6.13 -12.37
C PRO A 92 -6.61 -5.55 -12.41
N GLU A 93 -7.49 -5.98 -11.50
CA GLU A 93 -8.86 -5.45 -11.40
C GLU A 93 -8.86 -4.01 -10.89
N ALA A 94 -8.07 -3.74 -9.84
CA ALA A 94 -7.92 -2.38 -9.29
C ALA A 94 -7.33 -1.40 -10.31
N TRP A 95 -6.33 -1.84 -11.09
CA TRP A 95 -5.76 -1.05 -12.19
C TRP A 95 -6.80 -0.70 -13.26
N ASN A 96 -7.54 -1.71 -13.73
CA ASN A 96 -8.57 -1.51 -14.75
C ASN A 96 -9.68 -0.58 -14.25
N HIS A 97 -10.07 -0.71 -12.98
CA HIS A 97 -11.06 0.16 -12.36
C HIS A 97 -10.57 1.61 -12.31
N LEU A 98 -9.35 1.86 -11.81
CA LEU A 98 -8.79 3.21 -11.74
C LEU A 98 -8.74 3.89 -13.12
N LEU A 99 -8.34 3.15 -14.15
CA LEU A 99 -8.27 3.67 -15.51
C LEU A 99 -9.63 3.81 -16.20
N SER A 100 -10.67 3.13 -15.73
CA SER A 100 -12.04 3.28 -16.27
C SER A 100 -12.66 4.65 -15.99
N ILE A 101 -12.06 5.43 -15.08
CA ILE A 101 -12.48 6.79 -14.74
C ILE A 101 -11.80 7.75 -15.71
N ASP A 102 -12.43 8.14 -16.81
CA ASP A 102 -11.77 8.94 -17.86
C ASP A 102 -11.25 10.30 -17.38
N ASP A 103 -11.96 10.94 -16.47
CA ASP A 103 -11.62 12.26 -15.94
C ASP A 103 -10.63 12.15 -14.79
N ILE A 104 -9.35 12.41 -15.08
CA ILE A 104 -8.26 12.41 -14.10
C ILE A 104 -8.55 13.33 -12.91
N SER A 105 -9.28 14.43 -13.07
CA SER A 105 -9.57 15.36 -11.97
C SER A 105 -10.46 14.74 -10.88
N LYS A 106 -11.09 13.61 -11.19
CA LYS A 106 -11.89 12.80 -10.26
C LYS A 106 -11.12 11.61 -9.69
N ARG A 107 -9.89 11.36 -10.16
CA ARG A 107 -9.06 10.26 -9.70
C ARG A 107 -8.33 10.63 -8.41
N ARG A 108 -9.05 10.54 -7.28
CA ARG A 108 -8.47 10.60 -5.94
C ARG A 108 -8.17 9.19 -5.41
N VAL A 109 -6.96 8.99 -4.89
CA VAL A 109 -6.58 7.75 -4.20
C VAL A 109 -6.36 8.02 -2.73
N ASP A 110 -6.97 7.21 -1.89
CA ASP A 110 -6.88 7.30 -0.44
C ASP A 110 -6.04 6.14 0.10
N PHE A 111 -5.16 6.39 1.07
CA PHE A 111 -4.39 5.36 1.77
C PHE A 111 -4.80 5.30 3.24
N VAL A 112 -5.33 4.17 3.68
CA VAL A 112 -5.47 3.87 5.12
C VAL A 112 -4.17 3.23 5.58
N LEU A 113 -3.33 4.04 6.24
CA LEU A 113 -1.94 3.68 6.54
C LEU A 113 -1.83 2.63 7.65
N ASP A 114 -0.73 1.87 7.60
CA ASP A 114 -0.24 0.99 8.68
C ASP A 114 0.99 1.64 9.32
N ASN A 115 2.19 1.08 9.13
CA ASN A 115 3.39 1.49 9.86
C ASN A 115 4.06 2.75 9.32
N ALA A 116 4.62 3.55 10.24
CA ALA A 116 5.55 4.63 9.94
C ALA A 116 6.92 4.08 9.49
N GLY A 117 7.86 4.97 9.17
CA GLY A 117 9.20 4.59 8.74
C GLY A 117 9.22 4.10 7.30
N PHE A 118 9.82 2.93 7.05
CA PHE A 118 10.08 2.48 5.68
C PHE A 118 8.80 2.04 4.94
N GLU A 119 7.80 1.49 5.62
CA GLU A 119 6.50 1.21 4.97
C GLU A 119 5.81 2.52 4.52
N PHE A 120 5.70 3.50 5.43
CA PHE A 120 5.23 4.85 5.07
C PHE A 120 6.00 5.46 3.88
N TYR A 121 7.32 5.28 3.86
CA TYR A 121 8.15 5.75 2.76
C TYR A 121 7.80 5.07 1.42
N THR A 122 7.59 3.75 1.43
CA THR A 122 7.16 3.02 0.22
C THR A 122 5.78 3.46 -0.27
N ASP A 123 4.84 3.73 0.65
CA ASP A 123 3.51 4.27 0.32
C ASP A 123 3.62 5.67 -0.30
N LEU A 124 4.52 6.49 0.24
CA LEU A 124 4.80 7.82 -0.29
C LEU A 124 5.38 7.75 -1.71
N ILE A 125 6.33 6.85 -1.97
CA ILE A 125 6.93 6.70 -3.29
C ILE A 125 5.91 6.20 -4.33
N LEU A 126 5.05 5.23 -3.96
CA LEU A 126 3.92 4.83 -4.81
C LEU A 126 3.01 6.04 -5.12
N SER A 127 2.71 6.86 -4.12
CA SER A 127 1.86 8.04 -4.28
C SER A 127 2.47 9.10 -5.20
N LEU A 128 3.78 9.34 -5.07
CA LEU A 128 4.52 10.24 -5.94
C LEU A 128 4.52 9.73 -7.38
N PHE A 129 4.76 8.43 -7.59
CA PHE A 129 4.63 7.81 -8.92
C PHE A 129 3.24 8.04 -9.53
N LEU A 130 2.16 7.80 -8.77
CA LEU A 130 0.79 7.98 -9.25
C LEU A 130 0.52 9.44 -9.67
N LEU A 131 1.03 10.42 -8.91
CA LEU A 131 0.88 11.84 -9.19
C LEU A 131 1.75 12.29 -10.38
N ASP A 132 3.03 11.89 -10.41
CA ASP A 132 3.98 12.28 -11.45
C ASP A 132 3.59 11.71 -12.82
N SER A 133 3.04 10.49 -12.85
CA SER A 133 2.57 9.83 -14.07
C SER A 133 1.19 10.31 -14.54
N ASN A 134 0.57 11.29 -13.87
CA ASN A 134 -0.81 11.71 -14.12
C ASN A 134 -1.80 10.51 -14.13
N LEU A 135 -1.58 9.52 -13.27
CA LEU A 135 -2.58 8.47 -13.04
C LEU A 135 -3.69 8.96 -12.12
N VAL A 136 -3.38 9.88 -11.21
CA VAL A 136 -4.30 10.44 -10.20
C VAL A 136 -4.13 11.96 -10.09
N SER A 137 -5.17 12.67 -9.67
CA SER A 137 -5.11 14.12 -9.41
C SER A 137 -4.77 14.45 -7.97
N GLU A 138 -5.10 13.55 -7.04
CA GLU A 138 -4.97 13.78 -5.60
C GLU A 138 -4.71 12.46 -4.86
N VAL A 139 -3.86 12.52 -3.84
CA VAL A 139 -3.62 11.45 -2.88
C VAL A 139 -3.88 11.94 -1.45
N VAL A 140 -4.60 11.15 -0.67
CA VAL A 140 -4.88 11.45 0.75
C VAL A 140 -4.46 10.29 1.64
N PHE A 141 -3.67 10.58 2.66
CA PHE A 141 -3.22 9.61 3.65
C PHE A 141 -4.03 9.75 4.93
N HIS A 142 -4.59 8.64 5.40
CA HIS A 142 -5.38 8.52 6.62
C HIS A 142 -4.51 7.92 7.74
N CYS A 143 -4.17 8.77 8.70
CA CYS A 143 -3.30 8.48 9.84
C CYS A 143 -4.11 8.14 11.10
N LYS A 144 -3.41 7.58 12.09
CA LYS A 144 -3.92 7.37 13.44
C LYS A 144 -3.83 8.66 14.28
N THR A 145 -4.79 8.89 15.17
CA THR A 145 -4.84 10.10 16.02
C THR A 145 -3.98 9.99 17.28
N ARG A 146 -3.49 8.79 17.61
CA ARG A 146 -2.69 8.49 18.81
C ARG A 146 -1.66 7.40 18.52
N PRO A 147 -0.63 7.23 19.38
CA PRO A 147 0.24 6.07 19.30
C PRO A 147 -0.60 4.79 19.31
N TRP A 148 -0.49 4.00 18.25
CA TRP A 148 -1.36 2.86 17.99
C TRP A 148 -0.51 1.71 17.42
N MET A 149 -0.78 0.49 17.89
CA MET A 149 -0.04 -0.74 17.52
C MET A 149 1.48 -0.57 17.39
N VAL A 150 2.09 0.20 18.31
CA VAL A 150 3.53 0.50 18.37
C VAL A 150 4.04 1.39 17.24
N SER A 151 3.81 1.02 15.98
CA SER A 151 4.44 1.62 14.81
C SER A 151 3.49 2.32 13.85
N ASP A 152 2.18 2.35 14.11
CA ASP A 152 1.24 2.95 13.16
C ASP A 152 1.47 4.45 12.97
N THR A 153 1.31 4.88 11.72
CA THR A 153 1.59 6.25 11.29
C THR A 153 0.57 7.25 11.86
N MET A 154 1.09 8.25 12.55
CA MET A 154 0.38 9.48 12.93
C MET A 154 0.77 10.64 12.01
N VAL A 155 -0.03 11.71 11.98
CA VAL A 155 0.28 12.93 11.21
C VAL A 155 1.65 13.52 11.58
N LYS A 156 2.05 13.46 12.85
CA LYS A 156 3.37 13.94 13.31
C LYS A 156 4.53 13.12 12.74
N ASP A 157 4.33 11.84 12.41
CA ASP A 157 5.40 10.97 11.92
C ASP A 157 5.81 11.35 10.50
N TYR A 158 4.93 12.02 9.75
CA TYR A 158 5.29 12.69 8.50
C TYR A 158 6.34 13.80 8.72
N GLN A 159 6.16 14.63 9.75
CA GLN A 159 7.12 15.70 10.04
C GLN A 159 8.49 15.13 10.41
N LEU A 160 8.50 14.10 11.26
CA LEU A 160 9.72 13.38 11.63
C LEU A 160 10.37 12.72 10.41
N PHE A 161 9.58 12.12 9.50
CA PHE A 161 10.08 11.56 8.25
C PHE A 161 10.82 12.63 7.42
N ILE A 162 10.23 13.82 7.24
CA ILE A 162 10.88 14.91 6.48
C ILE A 162 12.17 15.38 7.17
N GLU A 163 12.16 15.52 8.49
CA GLU A 163 13.36 15.86 9.27
C GLU A 163 14.47 14.82 9.06
N TYR A 164 14.17 13.53 9.17
CA TYR A 164 15.16 12.47 9.01
C TYR A 164 15.71 12.36 7.58
N MET A 165 14.85 12.52 6.56
CA MET A 165 15.26 12.47 5.16
C MET A 165 16.21 13.62 4.79
N THR A 166 16.13 14.75 5.48
CA THR A 166 16.96 15.95 5.23
C THR A 166 18.15 16.08 6.19
N ASP A 167 18.19 15.29 7.27
CA ASP A 167 19.28 15.29 8.25
C ASP A 167 20.49 14.47 7.79
N LYS A 168 21.59 15.17 7.49
CA LYS A 168 22.87 14.59 7.06
C LYS A 168 23.61 13.79 8.14
N SER A 169 23.19 13.91 9.39
CA SER A 169 23.71 13.09 10.48
C SER A 169 22.93 11.77 10.62
N PHE A 170 21.67 11.75 10.18
CA PHE A 170 20.78 10.60 10.27
C PHE A 170 21.01 9.61 9.13
N PHE A 171 20.82 10.09 7.90
CA PHE A 171 21.30 9.45 6.68
C PHE A 171 22.62 10.10 6.30
N LYS A 172 23.57 9.34 5.74
CA LYS A 172 24.94 9.83 5.49
C LYS A 172 25.28 9.97 4.01
N GLU A 173 24.43 9.43 3.15
CA GLU A 173 24.66 9.27 1.72
C GLU A 173 23.39 9.65 0.96
N HIS A 174 23.51 9.82 -0.36
CA HIS A 174 22.38 10.06 -1.28
C HIS A 174 21.49 11.26 -0.93
N HIS A 175 22.07 12.30 -0.31
CA HIS A 175 21.33 13.49 0.11
C HIS A 175 20.62 14.23 -1.03
N GLU A 176 21.18 14.19 -2.24
CA GLU A 176 20.57 14.83 -3.38
C GLU A 176 19.24 14.15 -3.73
N GLU A 177 19.23 12.82 -3.77
CA GLU A 177 18.05 12.00 -4.04
C GLU A 177 17.02 12.08 -2.91
N LEU A 178 17.45 12.04 -1.65
CA LEU A 178 16.55 12.17 -0.50
C LEU A 178 15.89 13.55 -0.45
N ASN A 179 16.66 14.62 -0.67
CA ASN A 179 16.12 15.98 -0.75
C ASN A 179 15.15 16.11 -1.91
N PHE A 180 15.44 15.49 -3.07
CA PHE A 180 14.54 15.48 -4.21
C PHE A 180 13.17 14.87 -3.87
N VAL A 181 13.14 13.71 -3.19
CA VAL A 181 11.88 13.11 -2.71
C VAL A 181 11.11 14.07 -1.81
N VAL A 182 11.80 14.68 -0.84
CA VAL A 182 11.21 15.65 0.10
C VAL A 182 10.64 16.88 -0.62
N GLU A 183 11.38 17.43 -1.58
CA GLU A 183 10.93 18.57 -2.37
C GLU A 183 9.69 18.24 -3.21
N LYS A 184 9.64 17.05 -3.82
CA LYS A 184 8.48 16.59 -4.60
C LYS A 184 7.23 16.44 -3.74
N VAL A 185 7.32 15.77 -2.58
CA VAL A 185 6.15 15.63 -1.69
C VAL A 185 5.68 16.99 -1.16
N GLU A 186 6.60 17.84 -0.70
CA GLU A 186 6.25 19.17 -0.19
C GLU A 186 5.65 20.07 -1.28
N ASN A 187 6.09 19.94 -2.53
CA ASN A 187 5.46 20.62 -3.66
C ASN A 187 4.02 20.14 -3.87
N TYR A 188 3.77 18.82 -3.89
CA TYR A 188 2.40 18.30 -4.02
C TYR A 188 1.49 18.68 -2.85
N ARG A 189 2.03 18.82 -1.62
CA ARG A 189 1.29 19.39 -0.48
C ARG A 189 0.89 20.82 -0.72
N LYS A 190 1.83 21.67 -1.13
CA LYS A 190 1.57 23.09 -1.42
C LYS A 190 0.53 23.28 -2.52
N LEU A 191 0.53 22.38 -3.51
CA LEU A 191 -0.46 22.35 -4.59
C LEU A 191 -1.81 21.73 -4.17
N GLY A 192 -1.94 21.21 -2.94
CA GLY A 192 -3.15 20.56 -2.44
C GLY A 192 -3.43 19.18 -3.03
N LYS A 193 -2.46 18.57 -3.73
CA LYS A 193 -2.56 17.24 -4.36
C LYS A 193 -2.14 16.10 -3.43
N PHE A 194 -1.43 16.39 -2.34
CA PHE A 194 -1.11 15.41 -1.30
C PHE A 194 -1.57 15.94 0.06
N LYS A 195 -2.34 15.15 0.80
CA LYS A 195 -2.88 15.51 2.12
C LYS A 195 -2.65 14.39 3.13
N LEU A 196 -2.47 14.77 4.39
CA LEU A 196 -2.62 13.86 5.52
C LEU A 196 -3.81 14.30 6.34
N VAL A 197 -4.66 13.35 6.70
CA VAL A 197 -5.82 13.51 7.57
C VAL A 197 -5.79 12.42 8.62
N ASP A 198 -6.50 12.62 9.72
CA ASP A 198 -6.71 11.60 10.73
C ASP A 198 -8.19 11.54 11.10
N SER A 199 -8.58 10.45 11.76
CA SER A 199 -9.92 10.25 12.28
C SER A 199 -9.86 9.33 13.49
N GLU A 200 -10.69 9.65 14.49
CA GLU A 200 -10.85 8.83 15.69
C GLU A 200 -11.27 7.39 15.34
N PHE A 201 -12.07 7.21 14.29
CA PHE A 201 -12.54 5.92 13.80
C PHE A 201 -11.41 4.88 13.65
N TRP A 202 -10.25 5.31 13.11
CA TRP A 202 -9.12 4.42 12.86
C TRP A 202 -8.55 3.79 14.13
N THR A 203 -8.69 4.49 15.26
CA THR A 203 -8.16 4.09 16.58
C THR A 203 -9.25 3.67 17.57
N CYS A 204 -10.46 3.40 17.06
CA CYS A 204 -11.53 2.72 17.80
C CYS A 204 -11.42 1.19 17.65
N ASP A 205 -12.20 0.44 18.41
CA ASP A 205 -12.33 -1.02 18.31
C ASP A 205 -13.25 -1.49 17.18
N LEU A 206 -13.99 -0.57 16.56
CA LEU A 206 -14.86 -0.85 15.41
C LEU A 206 -14.08 -1.47 14.25
N ASP A 207 -14.69 -2.49 13.65
CA ASP A 207 -14.29 -3.02 12.36
C ASP A 207 -14.75 -2.08 11.23
N TYR A 208 -14.31 -2.34 10.00
CA TYR A 208 -14.61 -1.44 8.88
C TYR A 208 -15.99 -1.66 8.27
N TRP A 209 -16.74 -2.67 8.72
CA TRP A 209 -18.15 -2.77 8.35
C TRP A 209 -18.95 -1.62 8.93
N ASN A 210 -18.42 -0.98 9.99
CA ASN A 210 -18.93 0.26 10.56
C ASN A 210 -18.60 1.54 9.75
N ILE A 211 -17.85 1.46 8.65
CA ILE A 211 -17.81 2.56 7.66
C ILE A 211 -19.11 2.49 6.86
N ASN A 212 -20.19 2.94 7.50
CA ASN A 212 -21.54 2.94 6.95
C ASN A 212 -22.37 4.08 7.55
N LYS A 213 -23.49 4.41 6.90
CA LYS A 213 -24.37 5.53 7.29
C LYS A 213 -24.97 5.44 8.70
N ASN A 214 -24.99 4.26 9.32
CA ASN A 214 -25.60 4.03 10.62
C ASN A 214 -24.61 4.23 11.79
N GLU A 215 -23.30 4.26 11.54
CA GLU A 215 -22.30 4.55 12.57
C GLU A 215 -22.10 6.06 12.70
N THR A 216 -22.89 6.70 13.56
CA THR A 216 -22.89 8.17 13.71
C THR A 216 -22.20 8.64 14.98
N LYS A 217 -21.40 7.80 15.66
CA LYS A 217 -20.80 8.13 16.95
C LYS A 217 -19.29 8.35 16.86
N TYR A 218 -18.60 7.59 16.01
CA TYR A 218 -17.15 7.51 16.01
C TYR A 218 -16.50 7.82 14.65
N GLY A 219 -17.26 8.37 13.70
CA GLY A 219 -16.74 8.84 12.42
C GLY A 219 -17.02 7.93 11.22
N GLY A 220 -17.73 6.81 11.40
CA GLY A 220 -17.96 5.81 10.36
C GLY A 220 -18.87 6.31 9.24
N ALA A 221 -19.93 7.04 9.56
CA ALA A 221 -20.82 7.67 8.57
C ALA A 221 -20.10 8.79 7.80
N GLU A 222 -19.29 9.60 8.48
CA GLU A 222 -18.50 10.65 7.88
C GLU A 222 -17.46 10.07 6.89
N LEU A 223 -16.78 8.98 7.28
CA LEU A 223 -15.86 8.28 6.38
C LEU A 223 -16.58 7.59 5.22
N TYR A 224 -17.77 7.02 5.45
CA TYR A 224 -18.57 6.41 4.40
C TYR A 224 -18.91 7.43 3.31
N ASP A 225 -19.41 8.60 3.70
CA ASP A 225 -19.75 9.68 2.77
C ASP A 225 -18.48 10.24 2.10
N TYR A 226 -17.39 10.41 2.86
CA TYR A 226 -16.11 10.88 2.33
C TYR A 226 -15.53 9.97 1.24
N PHE A 227 -15.59 8.65 1.43
CA PHE A 227 -15.02 7.69 0.48
C PHE A 227 -15.88 7.46 -0.76
N GLN A 228 -17.10 8.00 -0.84
CA GLN A 228 -17.89 7.95 -2.09
C GLN A 228 -17.19 8.69 -3.24
N ASP A 229 -16.38 9.71 -2.92
CA ASP A 229 -15.60 10.47 -3.88
C ASP A 229 -14.21 9.86 -4.15
N SER A 230 -13.86 8.75 -3.50
CA SER A 230 -12.59 8.08 -3.72
C SER A 230 -12.65 7.15 -4.92
N SER A 231 -11.69 7.28 -5.82
CA SER A 231 -11.55 6.33 -6.94
C SER A 231 -11.01 4.99 -6.48
N LEU A 232 -10.12 4.99 -5.48
CA LEU A 232 -9.55 3.79 -4.88
C LEU A 232 -9.08 4.09 -3.45
N VAL A 233 -9.49 3.26 -2.50
CA VAL A 233 -9.03 3.25 -1.11
C VAL A 233 -8.07 2.09 -0.94
N ILE A 234 -6.77 2.39 -0.89
CA ILE A 234 -5.70 1.43 -0.61
C ILE A 234 -5.60 1.26 0.91
N VAL A 235 -5.83 0.03 1.37
CA VAL A 235 -5.88 -0.31 2.80
C VAL A 235 -4.64 -1.15 3.14
N LYS A 236 -3.72 -0.59 3.93
CA LYS A 236 -2.40 -1.19 4.18
C LYS A 236 -2.37 -2.11 5.39
N GLY A 237 -1.65 -3.22 5.28
CA GLY A 237 -1.19 -3.97 6.44
C GLY A 237 -2.23 -4.88 7.11
N ASP A 238 -1.80 -5.55 8.17
CA ASP A 238 -2.53 -6.67 8.77
C ASP A 238 -3.72 -6.22 9.61
N LEU A 239 -3.55 -5.21 10.47
CA LEU A 239 -4.64 -4.73 11.33
C LEU A 239 -5.81 -4.20 10.49
N ASN A 240 -5.51 -3.43 9.46
CA ASN A 240 -6.56 -2.89 8.60
C ASN A 240 -7.30 -4.01 7.86
N TYR A 241 -6.62 -5.08 7.42
CA TYR A 241 -7.27 -6.26 6.84
C TYR A 241 -8.15 -7.01 7.85
N ARG A 242 -7.68 -7.14 9.10
CA ARG A 242 -8.49 -7.72 10.19
C ARG A 242 -9.76 -6.89 10.40
N LYS A 243 -9.66 -5.57 10.45
CA LYS A 243 -10.83 -4.68 10.52
C LYS A 243 -11.71 -4.75 9.26
N LEU A 244 -11.16 -4.90 8.06
CA LEU A 244 -11.96 -5.15 6.85
C LEU A 244 -12.78 -6.43 6.95
N THR A 245 -12.24 -7.47 7.58
CA THR A 245 -12.84 -8.81 7.63
C THR A 245 -13.57 -9.11 8.95
N GLY A 246 -13.68 -8.11 9.84
CA GLY A 246 -14.25 -8.25 11.18
C GLY A 246 -13.46 -9.16 12.12
N ASP A 247 -12.21 -9.50 11.77
CA ASP A 247 -11.33 -10.44 12.48
C ASP A 247 -12.00 -11.80 12.79
N ARG A 248 -12.91 -12.24 11.90
CA ARG A 248 -13.74 -13.44 12.11
C ARG A 248 -13.06 -14.71 11.61
N HIS A 249 -13.52 -15.84 12.12
CA HIS A 249 -13.08 -17.17 11.69
C HIS A 249 -13.76 -17.61 10.38
N TRP A 250 -13.41 -16.96 9.27
CA TRP A 250 -13.87 -17.31 7.94
C TRP A 250 -13.18 -18.59 7.44
N PRO A 251 -13.88 -19.50 6.74
CA PRO A 251 -13.21 -20.42 5.82
C PRO A 251 -12.30 -19.61 4.89
N ARG A 252 -11.03 -19.98 4.74
CA ARG A 252 -10.03 -19.13 4.07
C ARG A 252 -10.28 -18.95 2.57
N ASP A 253 -11.09 -19.82 1.98
CA ASP A 253 -11.60 -19.72 0.60
C ASP A 253 -12.89 -18.88 0.47
N THR A 254 -13.41 -18.33 1.58
CA THR A 254 -14.52 -17.37 1.54
C THR A 254 -14.12 -16.19 0.66
N PRO A 255 -14.90 -15.80 -0.37
CA PRO A 255 -14.55 -14.67 -1.22
C PRO A 255 -14.32 -13.39 -0.40
N PHE A 256 -13.28 -12.61 -0.72
CA PHE A 256 -12.96 -11.37 -0.02
C PHE A 256 -14.16 -10.42 0.07
N LYS A 257 -14.92 -10.32 -1.03
CA LYS A 257 -16.16 -9.54 -1.13
C LYS A 257 -17.23 -9.96 -0.12
N VAL A 258 -17.31 -11.24 0.25
CA VAL A 258 -18.21 -11.70 1.31
C VAL A 258 -17.64 -11.36 2.69
N ALA A 259 -16.32 -11.53 2.85
CA ALA A 259 -15.65 -11.30 4.13
C ALA A 259 -15.66 -9.82 4.57
N ILE A 260 -15.86 -8.86 3.66
CA ILE A 260 -15.97 -7.43 4.00
C ILE A 260 -17.41 -6.93 4.24
N ASP A 261 -18.39 -7.85 4.28
CA ASP A 261 -19.82 -7.57 4.56
C ASP A 261 -20.35 -6.36 3.77
N GLY A 262 -21.01 -5.41 4.42
CA GLY A 262 -21.69 -4.27 3.80
C GLY A 262 -20.77 -3.39 2.93
N LEU A 263 -19.46 -3.39 3.16
CA LEU A 263 -18.50 -2.67 2.31
C LEU A 263 -18.52 -3.17 0.86
N SER A 264 -18.86 -4.43 0.64
CA SER A 264 -18.98 -5.02 -0.69
C SER A 264 -20.09 -4.42 -1.56
N SER A 265 -21.03 -3.69 -0.94
CA SER A 265 -22.17 -3.00 -1.57
C SER A 265 -22.21 -1.49 -1.26
N SER A 266 -21.09 -0.94 -0.79
CA SER A 266 -20.98 0.44 -0.30
C SER A 266 -20.70 1.50 -1.36
N ASN A 267 -20.42 1.09 -2.60
CA ASN A 267 -19.75 1.87 -3.67
C ASN A 267 -18.32 2.34 -3.35
N ILE A 268 -17.75 1.96 -2.20
CA ILE A 268 -16.35 2.26 -1.86
C ILE A 268 -15.46 1.22 -2.54
N ASN A 269 -14.51 1.69 -3.34
CA ASN A 269 -13.57 0.84 -4.08
C ASN A 269 -12.34 0.57 -3.20
N ILE A 270 -12.17 -0.67 -2.73
CA ILE A 270 -11.16 -1.05 -1.74
C ILE A 270 -10.12 -1.94 -2.40
N LEU A 271 -8.84 -1.60 -2.23
CA LEU A 271 -7.69 -2.46 -2.50
C LEU A 271 -6.93 -2.73 -1.20
N ALA A 272 -7.05 -3.94 -0.67
CA ALA A 272 -6.32 -4.33 0.54
C ALA A 272 -4.95 -4.88 0.16
N LEU A 273 -3.89 -4.28 0.70
CA LEU A 273 -2.50 -4.72 0.54
C LEU A 273 -2.01 -5.28 1.88
N ARG A 274 -2.04 -6.61 2.04
CA ARG A 274 -1.79 -7.24 3.32
C ARG A 274 -0.72 -8.31 3.25
N THR A 275 0.38 -8.09 3.97
CA THR A 275 1.25 -9.18 4.43
C THR A 275 0.56 -9.94 5.57
N CYS A 276 0.41 -11.27 5.46
CA CYS A 276 -0.36 -12.09 6.39
C CYS A 276 0.36 -12.27 7.73
N LYS A 277 -0.15 -11.63 8.80
CA LYS A 277 0.42 -11.65 10.15
C LYS A 277 -0.61 -12.01 11.24
N ALA A 278 -1.75 -12.58 10.85
CA ALA A 278 -2.81 -13.02 11.75
C ALA A 278 -3.65 -14.17 11.16
N ASP A 279 -4.38 -14.86 12.03
CA ASP A 279 -5.14 -16.09 11.71
C ASP A 279 -6.21 -15.91 10.64
N VAL A 280 -6.89 -14.76 10.62
CA VAL A 280 -7.92 -14.44 9.62
C VAL A 280 -7.28 -14.34 8.23
N CYS A 281 -7.89 -14.97 7.24
CA CYS A 281 -7.54 -14.86 5.82
C CYS A 281 -8.78 -15.21 5.01
N ALA A 282 -8.99 -14.55 3.89
CA ALA A 282 -10.12 -14.78 2.99
C ALA A 282 -9.68 -14.60 1.54
N GLY A 283 -10.43 -15.18 0.62
CA GLY A 283 -10.23 -15.08 -0.82
C GLY A 283 -9.26 -16.09 -1.42
N LEU A 284 -8.75 -17.06 -0.63
CA LEU A 284 -7.79 -18.03 -1.14
C LEU A 284 -8.40 -18.94 -2.21
N PRO A 285 -7.62 -19.37 -3.22
CA PRO A 285 -8.03 -20.45 -4.10
C PRO A 285 -8.35 -21.73 -3.30
N LYS A 286 -9.36 -22.47 -3.75
CA LYS A 286 -9.74 -23.74 -3.14
C LYS A 286 -8.54 -24.70 -3.06
N GLY A 287 -8.30 -25.28 -1.89
CA GLY A 287 -7.19 -26.21 -1.64
C GLY A 287 -5.85 -25.53 -1.29
N LYS A 288 -5.76 -24.19 -1.40
CA LYS A 288 -4.51 -23.47 -1.16
C LYS A 288 -4.13 -23.44 0.32
N ASP A 289 -5.12 -23.40 1.20
CA ASP A 289 -4.86 -23.41 2.65
C ASP A 289 -4.23 -24.74 3.08
N GLU A 290 -4.79 -25.86 2.63
CA GLU A 290 -4.29 -27.20 2.92
C GLU A 290 -2.85 -27.38 2.38
N GLU A 291 -2.58 -26.92 1.16
CA GLU A 291 -1.24 -26.91 0.57
C GLU A 291 -0.23 -26.16 1.46
N LEU A 292 -0.61 -24.98 1.95
CA LEU A 292 0.26 -24.13 2.78
C LEU A 292 0.44 -24.70 4.19
N ILE A 293 -0.59 -25.33 4.76
CA ILE A 293 -0.51 -26.05 6.04
C ILE A 293 0.52 -27.19 5.95
N GLU A 294 0.44 -28.00 4.90
CA GLU A 294 1.39 -29.10 4.67
C GLU A 294 2.82 -28.56 4.43
N TYR A 295 2.95 -27.54 3.59
CA TYR A 295 4.23 -26.90 3.32
C TYR A 295 4.86 -26.32 4.60
N TRP A 296 4.08 -25.60 5.41
CA TRP A 296 4.58 -24.99 6.65
C TRP A 296 5.02 -26.04 7.67
N LYS A 297 4.28 -27.15 7.79
CA LYS A 297 4.68 -28.32 8.60
C LYS A 297 5.96 -28.96 8.07
N SER A 298 6.14 -29.04 6.75
CA SER A 298 7.35 -29.60 6.13
C SER A 298 8.62 -28.81 6.45
N LEU A 299 8.48 -27.52 6.79
CA LEU A 299 9.58 -26.67 7.27
C LEU A 299 9.90 -26.87 8.77
N GLY A 300 9.26 -27.83 9.44
CA GLY A 300 9.47 -28.16 10.85
C GLY A 300 8.62 -27.36 11.83
N ASN A 301 7.60 -26.63 11.37
CA ASN A 301 6.68 -25.91 12.25
C ASN A 301 5.59 -26.87 12.78
N GLU A 302 5.30 -26.83 14.08
CA GLU A 302 4.34 -27.75 14.71
C GLU A 302 2.89 -27.47 14.28
N ILE A 303 2.51 -26.20 14.15
CA ILE A 303 1.16 -25.75 13.80
C ILE A 303 1.19 -25.20 12.38
N GLY A 304 0.57 -25.93 11.44
CA GLY A 304 0.63 -25.61 10.00
C GLY A 304 -0.17 -24.35 9.64
N GLU A 305 -1.27 -24.13 10.36
CA GLU A 305 -2.24 -23.05 10.18
C GLU A 305 -1.60 -21.67 10.40
N LEU A 306 -0.51 -21.60 11.17
CA LEU A 306 0.26 -20.39 11.46
C LEU A 306 1.08 -19.88 10.27
N TRP A 307 1.02 -20.54 9.11
CA TRP A 307 1.61 -20.00 7.88
C TRP A 307 1.11 -18.56 7.63
N CYS A 308 -0.19 -18.30 7.87
CA CYS A 308 -0.82 -17.00 7.65
C CYS A 308 -0.53 -15.96 8.74
N SER A 309 0.18 -16.34 9.81
CA SER A 309 0.63 -15.44 10.88
C SER A 309 2.14 -15.18 10.84
N SER A 310 2.83 -15.65 9.80
CA SER A 310 4.29 -15.63 9.72
C SER A 310 4.88 -14.37 9.08
N GLY A 311 4.08 -13.61 8.34
CA GLY A 311 4.54 -12.49 7.52
C GLY A 311 5.27 -12.89 6.22
N LYS A 312 5.32 -14.17 5.87
CA LYS A 312 6.01 -14.66 4.66
C LYS A 312 5.16 -14.65 3.40
N TRP A 313 3.85 -14.56 3.55
CA TRP A 313 2.89 -14.52 2.46
C TRP A 313 2.07 -13.24 2.52
N ALA A 314 1.48 -12.89 1.38
CA ALA A 314 0.62 -11.72 1.26
C ALA A 314 -0.61 -12.02 0.41
N VAL A 315 -1.61 -11.14 0.52
CA VAL A 315 -2.78 -11.09 -0.35
C VAL A 315 -2.99 -9.66 -0.83
N ILE A 316 -3.36 -9.53 -2.10
CA ILE A 316 -3.86 -8.30 -2.70
C ILE A 316 -5.31 -8.57 -3.09
N SER A 317 -6.25 -7.92 -2.41
CA SER A 317 -7.68 -8.20 -2.56
C SER A 317 -8.45 -6.94 -2.94
N PHE A 318 -9.30 -7.03 -3.97
CA PHE A 318 -10.04 -5.90 -4.51
C PHE A 318 -11.56 -6.07 -4.38
N SER A 319 -12.25 -4.96 -4.10
CA SER A 319 -13.71 -4.85 -4.20
C SER A 319 -14.07 -3.50 -4.79
N ASN A 320 -14.95 -3.48 -5.80
CA ASN A 320 -15.49 -2.26 -6.40
C ASN A 320 -16.76 -1.74 -5.68
N GLY A 321 -17.11 -2.31 -4.53
CA GLY A 321 -18.26 -1.89 -3.72
C GLY A 321 -19.65 -2.10 -4.37
N LYS A 322 -19.76 -2.94 -5.42
CA LYS A 322 -21.01 -3.14 -6.20
C LYS A 322 -21.45 -4.61 -6.31
N ASN A 323 -21.18 -5.44 -5.30
CA ASN A 323 -21.55 -6.87 -5.34
C ASN A 323 -23.02 -7.14 -5.05
#